data_AF-A0A7V4BTW7-F1
#
_entry.id   AF-A0A7V4BTW7-F1
#
_cell.length_a   1.000
_cell.length_b   1.000
_cell.length_c   1.000
_cell.angle_alpha   90.00
_cell.angle_beta   90.00
_cell.angle_gamma   90.00
#
_symmetry.space_group_name_H-M   'P 1'
#
loop_
_entity.id
_entity.type
_entity.pdbx_description
1 polymer ?
#
loop_
_entity_poly.entity_id
_entity_poly.type
_entity_poly.pdbx_seq_one_letter_code
_entity_poly.pdbx_strand_id
1 'polypeptide(L)'
;ICELIMATKLPPKPRNLLEKIMCDADLDYLGRTDFIPVSNTLYRELKEQNKIGSLNDWNKLQLKFISGHQYFTQTALSLREVNKQKQIERIMQLIEPEPNNPQP
;
A
#
# COMPACT_ATOMS: atom_id res chain seq x y z
N ILE A 1 3.70 17.73 17.96
CA ILE A 1 3.05 16.41 18.07
C ILE A 1 1.88 16.28 17.08
N CYS A 2 0.85 17.14 17.14
CA CYS A 2 -0.29 17.07 16.22
C CYS A 2 0.09 17.09 14.73
N GLU A 3 1.09 17.88 14.33
CA GLU A 3 1.53 17.96 12.94
C GLU A 3 2.08 16.63 12.40
N LEU A 4 2.80 15.86 13.21
CA LEU A 4 3.34 14.55 12.79
C LEU A 4 2.24 13.52 12.58
N ILE A 5 1.20 13.54 13.42
CA ILE A 5 0.01 12.69 13.23
C ILE A 5 -0.71 13.09 11.94
N MET A 6 -0.86 14.38 11.68
CA MET A 6 -1.54 14.86 10.49
C MET A 6 -0.76 14.59 9.20
N ALA A 7 0.57 14.44 9.28
CA ALA A 7 1.41 14.13 8.13
C ALA A 7 1.13 12.73 7.54
N THR A 8 0.63 11.76 8.32
CA THR A 8 0.30 10.40 7.83
C THR A 8 -1.04 10.33 7.10
N LYS A 9 -1.81 11.42 7.07
CA LYS A 9 -3.09 11.47 6.34
C LYS A 9 -2.86 11.29 4.83
N LEU A 10 -3.60 10.37 4.21
CA LEU A 10 -3.53 10.14 2.77
C LEU A 10 -4.28 11.22 1.95
N PRO A 11 -3.73 11.67 0.80
CA PRO A 11 -2.38 11.42 0.33
C PRO A 11 -1.33 12.20 1.14
N PRO A 12 -0.18 11.60 1.48
CA PRO A 12 0.82 12.23 2.34
C PRO A 12 1.47 13.42 1.64
N LYS A 13 1.64 14.53 2.38
CA LYS A 13 2.33 15.75 1.91
C LYS A 13 3.33 16.25 2.96
N PRO A 14 4.39 15.47 3.25
CA PRO A 14 5.33 15.81 4.30
C PRO A 14 6.15 17.05 3.92
N ARG A 15 6.26 18.00 4.86
CA ARG A 15 6.88 19.32 4.67
C ARG A 15 8.32 19.37 5.16
N ASN A 16 8.68 18.50 6.09
CA ASN A 16 10.00 18.46 6.72
C ASN A 16 10.47 17.01 6.91
N LEU A 17 11.72 16.84 7.36
CA LEU A 17 12.34 15.54 7.51
C LEU A 17 11.60 14.62 8.49
N LEU A 18 11.11 15.15 9.63
CA LEU A 18 10.41 14.32 10.62
C LEU A 18 9.08 13.81 10.06
N GLU A 19 8.33 14.66 9.35
CA GLU A 19 7.10 14.25 8.66
C GLU A 19 7.39 13.19 7.59
N LYS A 20 8.48 13.32 6.83
CA LYS A 20 8.91 12.30 5.84
C LYS A 20 9.21 10.96 6.51
N ILE A 21 9.95 10.98 7.62
CA ILE A 21 10.26 9.77 8.40
C ILE A 21 8.97 9.11 8.90
N MET A 22 8.01 9.90 9.39
CA MET A 22 6.73 9.37 9.86
C MET A 22 5.90 8.73 8.72
N CYS A 23 5.83 9.35 7.55
CA CYS A 23 5.14 8.77 6.39
C CYS A 23 5.81 7.46 5.94
N ASP A 24 7.15 7.43 5.89
CA ASP A 24 7.90 6.22 5.51
C ASP A 24 7.71 5.09 6.52
N ALA A 25 7.60 5.43 7.82
CA ALA A 25 7.36 4.46 8.89
C ALA A 25 5.93 3.89 8.85
N ASP A 26 4.92 4.72 8.57
CA ASP A 26 3.51 4.31 8.49
C ASP A 26 3.28 3.29 7.36
N LEU A 27 3.98 3.45 6.23
CA LEU A 27 3.85 2.61 5.05
C LEU A 27 5.06 1.68 4.81
N ASP A 28 5.86 1.43 5.85
CA ASP A 28 7.11 0.65 5.75
C ASP A 28 6.89 -0.80 5.29
N TYR A 29 5.71 -1.36 5.61
CA TYR A 29 5.34 -2.74 5.35
C TYR A 29 5.23 -3.04 3.85
N LEU A 30 5.03 -2.01 3.01
CA LEU A 30 4.97 -2.14 1.56
C LEU A 30 6.26 -2.70 0.96
N GLY A 31 7.41 -2.46 1.61
CA GLY A 31 8.72 -2.98 1.19
C GLY A 31 9.31 -4.02 2.13
N ARG A 32 8.56 -4.49 3.13
CA ARG A 32 9.02 -5.55 4.05
C ARG A 32 8.74 -6.94 3.49
N THR A 33 9.42 -7.93 4.05
CA THR A 33 9.26 -9.34 3.69
C THR A 33 7.92 -9.92 4.16
N ASP A 34 7.33 -9.34 5.21
CA ASP A 34 6.04 -9.70 5.78
C ASP A 34 4.86 -8.88 5.21
N PHE A 35 5.04 -8.28 4.03
CA PHE A 35 3.98 -7.55 3.32
C PHE A 35 2.67 -8.35 3.21
N ILE A 36 2.74 -9.61 2.78
CA ILE A 36 1.55 -10.45 2.54
C ILE A 36 0.73 -10.69 3.82
N PRO A 37 1.30 -11.18 4.95
CA PRO A 37 0.51 -11.37 6.16
C PRO A 37 -0.05 -10.04 6.72
N VAL A 38 0.69 -8.93 6.63
CA VAL A 38 0.18 -7.60 7.05
C VAL A 38 -0.97 -7.15 6.15
N SER A 39 -0.81 -7.23 4.83
CA SER A 39 -1.85 -6.89 3.85
C SER A 39 -3.12 -7.72 4.04
N ASN A 40 -2.97 -9.02 4.29
CA ASN A 40 -4.11 -9.91 4.56
C ASN A 40 -4.83 -9.56 5.87
N THR A 41 -4.10 -9.10 6.89
CA THR A 41 -4.70 -8.66 8.15
C THR A 41 -5.54 -7.39 7.92
N LEU A 42 -5.00 -6.42 7.17
CA LEU A 42 -5.72 -5.20 6.81
C LEU A 42 -6.94 -5.49 5.92
N TYR A 43 -6.83 -6.43 4.97
CA TYR A 43 -7.98 -6.88 4.18
C TYR A 43 -9.10 -7.41 5.07
N ARG A 44 -8.77 -8.29 6.03
CA ARG A 44 -9.76 -8.86 6.96
C ARG A 44 -10.43 -7.75 7.78
N GLU A 45 -9.66 -6.83 8.33
CA GLU A 45 -10.21 -5.69 9.09
C GLU A 45 -11.21 -4.88 8.25
N LEU A 46 -10.84 -4.51 7.02
CA LEU A 46 -11.73 -3.75 6.13
C LEU A 46 -12.93 -4.56 5.67
N LYS A 47 -12.78 -5.88 5.53
CA LYS A 47 -13.86 -6.79 5.16
C LYS A 47 -14.91 -6.87 6.25
N GLU A 48 -14.50 -7.00 7.51
CA GLU A 48 -15.39 -6.97 8.68
C GLU A 48 -16.15 -5.64 8.79
N GLN A 49 -15.53 -4.54 8.35
CA GLN A 49 -16.16 -3.23 8.30
C GLN A 49 -17.03 -3.01 7.03
N ASN A 50 -17.22 -4.02 6.19
CA ASN A 50 -17.91 -3.93 4.89
C ASN A 50 -17.34 -2.84 3.95
N LYS A 51 -16.05 -2.50 4.09
CA LYS A 51 -15.37 -1.48 3.28
C LYS A 51 -14.72 -2.02 2.01
N ILE A 52 -14.59 -3.35 1.90
CA ILE A 52 -14.00 -4.00 0.72
C ILE A 52 -14.79 -5.25 0.34
N GLY A 53 -14.85 -5.50 -0.98
CA GLY A 53 -15.54 -6.63 -1.59
C GLY A 53 -14.74 -7.92 -1.50
N SER A 54 -14.36 -8.44 -2.66
CA SER A 54 -13.60 -9.68 -2.81
C SER A 54 -12.10 -9.47 -2.56
N LEU A 55 -11.37 -10.59 -2.46
CA LEU A 55 -9.91 -10.55 -2.43
C LEU A 55 -9.34 -10.02 -3.76
N ASN A 56 -10.01 -10.24 -4.90
CA ASN A 56 -9.59 -9.67 -6.18
C ASN A 56 -9.75 -8.14 -6.19
N ASP A 57 -10.83 -7.61 -5.62
CA ASP A 57 -11.04 -6.16 -5.46
C ASP A 57 -9.96 -5.56 -4.54
N TRP A 58 -9.61 -6.28 -3.47
CA TRP A 58 -8.50 -5.91 -2.60
C TRP A 58 -7.17 -5.88 -3.34
N ASN A 59 -6.86 -6.89 -4.15
CA ASN A 59 -5.61 -6.94 -4.91
C ASN A 59 -5.52 -5.79 -5.92
N LYS A 60 -6.62 -5.46 -6.61
CA LYS A 60 -6.69 -4.30 -7.52
C LYS A 60 -6.48 -2.98 -6.77
N LEU A 61 -7.14 -2.80 -5.62
CA LEU A 61 -6.96 -1.63 -4.75
C LEU A 61 -5.53 -1.52 -4.24
N GLN A 62 -4.98 -2.62 -3.74
CA GLN A 62 -3.60 -2.69 -3.24
C GLN A 62 -2.60 -2.37 -4.33
N LEU A 63 -2.75 -2.94 -5.54
CA LEU A 63 -1.89 -2.64 -6.67
C LEU A 63 -1.87 -1.14 -6.96
N LYS A 64 -3.04 -0.50 -7.01
CA LYS A 64 -3.14 0.96 -7.22
C LYS A 64 -2.47 1.74 -6.08
N PHE A 65 -2.68 1.32 -4.83
CA PHE A 65 -2.14 1.97 -3.64
C PHE A 65 -0.60 1.89 -3.59
N ILE A 66 -0.03 0.69 -3.68
CA ILE A 66 1.42 0.49 -3.62
C ILE A 66 2.14 1.12 -4.82
N SER A 67 1.51 1.13 -6.00
CA SER A 67 2.08 1.74 -7.20
C SER A 67 2.07 3.27 -7.14
N GLY A 68 1.07 3.86 -6.48
CA GLY A 68 0.98 5.31 -6.25
C GLY A 68 1.82 5.81 -5.07
N HIS A 69 2.37 4.91 -4.26
CA HIS A 69 3.19 5.24 -3.11
C HIS A 69 4.65 5.52 -3.50
N GLN A 70 5.32 6.41 -2.78
CA GLN A 70 6.76 6.64 -2.86
C GLN A 70 7.34 6.82 -1.45
N TYR A 71 8.54 6.33 -1.21
CA TYR A 71 9.29 6.63 0.01
C TYR A 71 9.96 8.01 -0.11
N PHE A 72 9.99 8.76 0.98
CA PHE A 72 10.45 10.14 1.02
C PHE A 72 11.91 10.31 1.48
N THR A 73 12.41 9.39 2.31
CA THR A 73 13.78 9.40 2.82
C THR A 73 14.69 8.49 2.00
N GLN A 74 15.96 8.87 1.90
CA GLN A 74 16.96 8.07 1.20
C GLN A 74 17.12 6.68 1.81
N THR A 75 17.04 6.58 3.14
CA THR A 75 17.12 5.32 3.87
C THR A 75 15.97 4.38 3.50
N ALA A 76 14.73 4.87 3.51
CA ALA A 76 13.57 4.04 3.14
C ALA A 76 13.63 3.61 1.68
N LEU A 77 13.98 4.52 0.76
CA LEU A 77 14.19 4.20 -0.66
C LEU A 77 15.19 3.05 -0.83
N SER A 78 16.37 3.14 -0.21
CA SER A 78 17.40 2.11 -0.31
C SER A 78 17.00 0.78 0.33
N LEU A 79 16.25 0.79 1.43
CA LEU A 79 15.88 -0.41 2.18
C LEU A 79 14.61 -1.11 1.68
N ARG A 80 13.71 -0.39 0.99
CA ARG A 80 12.34 -0.84 0.77
C ARG A 80 11.90 -0.84 -0.69
N GLU A 81 12.47 0.01 -1.55
CA GLU A 81 11.96 0.18 -2.91
C GLU A 81 12.11 -1.11 -3.75
N VAL A 82 13.25 -1.80 -3.66
CA VAL A 82 13.48 -3.06 -4.40
C VAL A 82 12.44 -4.12 -4.05
N ASN A 83 12.11 -4.27 -2.77
CA ASN A 83 11.12 -5.26 -2.35
C ASN A 83 9.70 -4.82 -2.68
N LYS A 84 9.38 -3.53 -2.55
CA LYS A 84 8.09 -2.96 -2.96
C LYS A 84 7.78 -3.28 -4.42
N GLN A 85 8.75 -3.16 -5.32
CA GLN A 85 8.57 -3.52 -6.74
C GLN A 85 8.27 -5.02 -6.92
N LYS A 86 8.97 -5.89 -6.19
CA LYS A 86 8.63 -7.33 -6.18
C LYS A 86 7.22 -7.60 -5.65
N GLN A 87 6.75 -6.84 -4.67
CA GLN A 87 5.36 -6.97 -4.19
C GLN A 87 4.36 -6.51 -5.25
N ILE A 88 4.64 -5.43 -5.98
CA ILE A 88 3.81 -4.99 -7.12
C ILE A 88 3.66 -6.11 -8.14
N GLU A 89 4.78 -6.69 -8.59
CA GLU A 89 4.78 -7.81 -9.54
C GLU A 89 3.98 -9.00 -9.02
N ARG A 90 4.15 -9.34 -7.74
CA ARG A 90 3.42 -10.43 -7.09
C ARG A 90 1.92 -10.18 -7.08
N ILE A 91 1.48 -8.96 -6.74
CA ILE A 91 0.04 -8.62 -6.71
C ILE A 91 -0.52 -8.66 -8.13
N MET A 92 0.20 -8.17 -9.14
CA MET A 92 -0.23 -8.23 -10.55
C MET A 92 -0.54 -9.66 -11.00
N GLN A 93 0.26 -10.64 -10.57
CA GLN A 93 0.04 -12.06 -10.88
C GLN A 93 -1.16 -12.67 -10.15
N LEU A 94 -1.62 -12.06 -9.04
CA LEU A 94 -2.76 -12.53 -8.25
C LEU A 94 -4.09 -11.93 -8.71
N ILE A 95 -4.07 -10.95 -9.61
CA ILE A 95 -5.29 -10.33 -10.12
C ILE A 95 -5.85 -11.20 -11.24
N GLU A 96 -7.05 -11.72 -11.01
CA GLU A 96 -7.79 -12.44 -12.05
C GLU A 96 -8.38 -11.43 -13.05
N PRO A 97 -8.30 -11.71 -14.36
CA PRO A 97 -8.97 -10.90 -15.36
C PRO A 97 -10.48 -10.88 -15.10
N GLU A 98 -11.11 -9.72 -15.33
CA GLU A 98 -12.57 -9.64 -15.34
C GLU A 98 -13.11 -10.67 -16.34
N PRO A 99 -14.16 -11.43 -16.01
CA PRO A 99 -14.85 -12.21 -17.03
C PRO A 99 -15.30 -11.23 -18.12
N ASN A 100 -14.89 -11.49 -19.37
CA ASN A 100 -15.32 -10.74 -20.55
C ASN A 100 -16.83 -10.51 -20.46
N ASN A 101 -17.25 -9.30 -20.11
CA ASN A 101 -18.65 -8.93 -20.18
C ASN A 101 -18.86 -8.52 -21.65
N PRO A 102 -19.56 -9.31 -22.48
CA PRO A 102 -19.94 -8.84 -23.80
C PRO A 102 -20.78 -7.58 -23.58
N GLN A 103 -20.27 -6.42 -24.02
CA GLN A 103 -21.03 -5.19 -24.01
C GLN A 103 -22.30 -5.39 -24.86
N PRO A 104 -23.44 -4.82 -24.43
CA PRO A 104 -24.72 -4.97 -25.14
C PRO A 104 -24.67 -4.39 -26.56
#